data_AF-A0A529V586-F1
#
_entry.id   AF-A0A529V586-F1
#
_cell.length_a   1.000
_cell.length_b   1.000
_cell.length_c   1.000
_cell.angle_alpha   90.00
_cell.angle_beta   90.00
_cell.angle_gamma   90.00
#
_symmetry.space_group_name_H-M   'P 1'
#
loop_
_entity.id
_entity.type
_entity.pdbx_description
1 polymer ?
#
loop_
_entity_poly.entity_id
_entity_poly.type
_entity_poly.pdbx_seq_one_letter_code
_entity_poly.pdbx_strand_id
1 'polypeptide(L)'
;MADLTITASSVLAGNTATIARGVAGATITAGQVVYLDPTTGKYGLADVNSATAAVRNAVGIALNSASANQPIAVCTKGPITIGAAILAGVAYYASGTPGGIRPVADNVTGDYTLLLGVGASTTVLNLDIEFPGVPLA
;
A
#
# COMPACT_ATOMS: atom_id res chain seq x y z
N MET A 1 -17.56 -1.32 -2.40
CA MET A 1 -16.14 -1.70 -2.35
C MET A 1 -15.48 -1.39 -3.67
N ALA A 2 -14.85 -0.23 -3.75
CA ALA A 2 -14.06 0.17 -4.90
C ALA A 2 -12.67 0.57 -4.43
N ASP A 3 -11.67 0.00 -5.07
CA ASP A 3 -10.30 0.45 -4.87
C ASP A 3 -10.09 1.78 -5.58
N LEU A 4 -9.18 2.59 -5.03
CA LEU A 4 -8.75 3.83 -5.67
C LEU A 4 -8.13 3.52 -7.04
N THR A 5 -8.56 4.26 -8.06
CA THR A 5 -7.92 4.21 -9.37
C THR A 5 -6.67 5.08 -9.36
N ILE A 6 -5.51 4.45 -9.25
CA ILE A 6 -4.23 5.15 -9.15
C ILE A 6 -3.65 5.48 -10.52
N THR A 7 -3.28 6.74 -10.73
CA THR A 7 -2.47 7.18 -11.87
C THR A 7 -0.98 7.07 -11.52
N ALA A 8 -0.32 6.03 -12.03
CA ALA A 8 1.06 5.68 -11.67
C ALA A 8 2.07 6.84 -11.83
N SER A 9 1.92 7.69 -12.86
CA SER A 9 2.81 8.84 -13.10
C SER A 9 2.65 9.97 -12.07
N SER A 10 1.59 9.95 -11.28
CA SER A 10 1.28 10.97 -10.26
C SER A 10 1.63 10.50 -8.85
N VAL A 11 2.27 9.34 -8.71
CA VAL A 11 2.74 8.84 -7.42
C VAL A 11 4.08 9.48 -7.09
N LEU A 12 4.14 10.20 -5.96
CA LEU A 12 5.35 10.93 -5.57
C LEU A 12 5.53 10.92 -4.05
N ALA A 13 6.72 10.58 -3.59
CA ALA A 13 7.09 10.70 -2.18
C ALA A 13 7.22 12.18 -1.78
N GLY A 14 6.67 12.55 -0.63
CA GLY A 14 6.92 13.85 -0.03
C GLY A 14 8.33 13.96 0.58
N ASN A 15 8.78 15.17 0.87
CA ASN A 15 10.15 15.45 1.30
C ASN A 15 10.58 14.76 2.60
N THR A 16 9.63 14.44 3.48
CA THR A 16 9.89 13.76 4.77
C THR A 16 9.53 12.27 4.73
N ALA A 17 9.20 11.74 3.55
CA ALA A 17 8.90 10.33 3.40
C ALA A 17 10.14 9.46 3.61
N THR A 18 9.95 8.33 4.28
CA THR A 18 10.96 7.29 4.41
C THR A 18 10.85 6.35 3.23
N ILE A 19 11.95 6.17 2.49
CA ILE A 19 11.99 5.36 1.27
C ILE A 19 12.93 4.17 1.50
N ALA A 20 12.39 2.97 1.35
CA ALA A 20 13.15 1.74 1.25
C ALA A 20 13.42 1.40 -0.22
N ARG A 21 14.57 0.78 -0.49
CA ARG A 21 14.94 0.27 -1.81
C ARG A 21 15.10 -1.24 -1.75
N GLY A 22 14.70 -1.92 -2.81
CA GLY A 22 14.96 -3.35 -2.96
C GLY A 22 14.60 -3.84 -4.35
N VAL A 23 14.14 -5.08 -4.42
CA VAL A 23 13.90 -5.79 -5.67
C VAL A 23 12.45 -6.28 -5.70
N ALA A 24 11.78 -6.09 -6.84
CA ALA A 24 10.43 -6.60 -7.04
C ALA A 24 10.43 -8.12 -7.25
N GLY A 25 9.55 -8.83 -6.57
CA GLY A 25 9.30 -10.27 -6.73
C GLY A 25 8.27 -10.59 -7.81
N ALA A 26 7.47 -9.60 -8.21
CA ALA A 26 6.46 -9.68 -9.26
C ALA A 26 6.48 -8.37 -10.08
N THR A 27 5.64 -8.29 -11.11
CA THR A 27 5.37 -7.01 -11.77
C THR A 27 4.54 -6.13 -10.83
N ILE A 28 5.07 -4.96 -10.50
CA ILE A 28 4.48 -3.97 -9.60
C ILE A 28 4.37 -2.65 -10.35
N THR A 29 3.26 -1.95 -10.18
CA THR A 29 3.04 -0.59 -10.68
C THR A 29 3.12 0.41 -9.53
N ALA A 30 3.57 1.63 -9.84
CA ALA A 30 3.60 2.71 -8.84
C ALA A 30 2.21 2.93 -8.21
N GLY A 31 2.18 3.16 -6.90
CA GLY A 31 0.97 3.35 -6.12
C GLY A 31 0.36 2.07 -5.55
N GLN A 32 0.86 0.89 -5.93
CA GLN A 32 0.42 -0.37 -5.34
C GLN A 32 1.01 -0.59 -3.95
N VAL A 33 0.20 -1.17 -3.06
CA VAL A 33 0.63 -1.60 -1.72
C VAL A 33 1.49 -2.85 -1.83
N VAL A 34 2.62 -2.86 -1.13
CA VAL A 34 3.58 -3.96 -1.18
C VAL A 34 3.85 -4.54 0.20
N TYR A 35 4.11 -5.85 0.24
CA TYR A 35 4.69 -6.55 1.39
C TYR A 35 6.14 -6.93 1.07
N LEU A 36 6.94 -7.20 2.10
CA LEU A 36 8.28 -7.76 1.94
C LEU A 36 8.22 -9.25 2.22
N ASP A 37 8.56 -10.07 1.22
CA ASP A 37 8.60 -11.51 1.38
C ASP A 37 9.79 -11.91 2.27
N PRO A 38 9.56 -12.54 3.44
CA PRO A 38 10.64 -12.85 4.38
C PRO A 38 11.54 -13.99 3.91
N THR A 39 11.10 -14.79 2.93
CA THR A 39 11.87 -15.91 2.39
C THR A 39 12.82 -15.44 1.29
N THR A 40 12.35 -14.54 0.43
CA THR A 40 13.11 -14.10 -0.75
C THR A 40 13.75 -12.72 -0.59
N GLY A 41 13.31 -11.92 0.37
CA GLY A 41 13.73 -10.53 0.55
C GLY A 41 13.26 -9.60 -0.58
N LYS A 42 12.23 -10.01 -1.34
CA LYS A 42 11.69 -9.24 -2.48
C LYS A 42 10.32 -8.66 -2.14
N TYR A 43 10.00 -7.53 -2.77
CA TYR A 43 8.70 -6.89 -2.63
C TYR A 43 7.66 -7.59 -3.50
N GLY A 44 6.53 -7.97 -2.92
CA GLY A 44 5.35 -8.48 -3.61
C GLY A 44 4.13 -7.59 -3.36
N LEU A 45 3.02 -7.86 -4.05
CA LEU A 45 1.77 -7.14 -3.84
C LEU A 45 1.09 -7.61 -2.56
N ALA A 46 0.76 -6.68 -1.66
CA ALA A 46 0.03 -7.00 -0.44
C ALA A 46 -1.42 -7.32 -0.74
N ASP A 47 -2.00 -8.27 -0.01
CA ASP A 47 -3.39 -8.70 -0.16
C ASP A 47 -3.92 -9.14 1.20
N VAL A 48 -4.91 -8.40 1.73
CA VAL A 48 -5.48 -8.66 3.06
C VAL A 48 -6.31 -9.94 3.13
N ASN A 49 -6.70 -10.50 1.99
CA ASN A 49 -7.47 -11.75 1.87
C ASN A 49 -6.60 -12.97 1.53
N SER A 50 -5.28 -12.77 1.41
CA SER A 50 -4.35 -13.87 1.22
C SER A 50 -4.38 -14.84 2.41
N ALA A 51 -4.40 -16.14 2.11
CA ALA A 51 -4.24 -17.18 3.13
C ALA A 51 -2.91 -17.02 3.91
N THR A 52 -1.89 -16.48 3.26
CA THR A 52 -0.55 -16.30 3.82
C THR A 52 -0.46 -15.03 4.66
N ALA A 53 -0.13 -15.16 5.95
CA ALA A 53 -0.03 -14.02 6.86
C ALA A 53 1.02 -12.96 6.44
N ALA A 54 2.13 -13.39 5.83
CA ALA A 54 3.16 -12.46 5.35
C ALA A 54 2.66 -11.56 4.21
N VAL A 55 1.80 -12.06 3.33
CA VAL A 55 1.22 -11.30 2.20
C VAL A 55 0.21 -10.26 2.69
N ARG A 56 -0.44 -10.55 3.83
CA ARG A 56 -1.35 -9.62 4.51
C ARG A 56 -0.63 -8.47 5.20
N ASN A 57 0.65 -8.63 5.55
CA ASN A 57 1.43 -7.61 6.26
C ASN A 57 2.16 -6.67 5.30
N ALA A 58 1.44 -5.66 4.79
CA ALA A 58 2.02 -4.62 3.97
C ALA A 58 3.11 -3.83 4.72
N VAL A 59 4.11 -3.36 3.99
CA VAL A 59 5.25 -2.60 4.53
C VAL A 59 5.44 -1.24 3.84
N GLY A 60 4.69 -0.96 2.78
CA GLY A 60 4.78 0.31 2.08
C GLY A 60 3.98 0.39 0.79
N ILE A 61 4.16 1.49 0.08
CA ILE A 61 3.56 1.78 -1.23
C ILE A 61 4.67 1.99 -2.27
N ALA A 62 4.56 1.33 -3.42
CA ALA A 62 5.54 1.43 -4.50
C ALA A 62 5.59 2.85 -5.10
N LEU A 63 6.79 3.41 -5.26
CA LEU A 63 7.01 4.72 -5.88
C LEU A 63 7.29 4.64 -7.38
N ASN A 64 7.66 3.48 -7.89
CA ASN A 64 7.91 3.24 -9.30
C ASN A 64 7.40 1.88 -9.73
N SER A 65 7.14 1.73 -11.03
CA SER A 65 6.85 0.43 -11.63
C SER A 65 8.15 -0.37 -11.79
N ALA A 66 8.07 -1.68 -11.58
CA ALA A 66 9.18 -2.61 -11.73
C ALA A 66 8.65 -4.00 -12.14
N SER A 67 9.32 -4.65 -13.08
CA SER A 67 9.09 -6.06 -13.36
C SER A 67 9.77 -6.94 -12.32
N ALA A 68 9.43 -8.23 -12.28
CA ALA A 68 10.12 -9.17 -11.41
C ALA A 68 11.64 -9.13 -11.61
N ASN A 69 12.37 -9.13 -10.49
CA ASN A 69 13.82 -8.98 -10.38
C ASN A 69 14.39 -7.60 -10.79
N GLN A 70 13.55 -6.57 -10.92
CA GLN A 70 14.02 -5.21 -11.15
C GLN A 70 14.00 -4.37 -9.86
N PRO A 71 14.81 -3.29 -9.80
CA PRO A 71 14.83 -2.40 -8.65
C PRO A 71 13.49 -1.68 -8.42
N ILE A 72 13.10 -1.57 -7.15
CA ILE A 72 11.90 -0.84 -6.73
C ILE A 72 12.21 0.03 -5.51
N ALA A 73 11.61 1.22 -5.48
CA ALA A 73 11.57 2.12 -4.35
C ALA A 73 10.18 2.11 -3.73
N VAL A 74 10.12 2.06 -2.40
CA VAL A 74 8.90 1.90 -1.62
C VAL A 74 8.86 2.96 -0.54
N CYS A 75 7.78 3.73 -0.49
CA CYS A 75 7.51 4.63 0.63
C CYS A 75 6.97 3.80 1.80
N THR A 76 7.69 3.78 2.92
CA THR A 76 7.33 2.97 4.10
C THR A 76 6.66 3.78 5.20
N LYS A 77 6.91 5.10 5.24
CA LYS A 77 6.31 6.04 6.21
C LYS A 77 6.35 7.47 5.68
N GLY A 78 5.42 8.31 6.13
CA GLY A 78 5.38 9.74 5.85
C GLY A 78 4.51 10.10 4.65
N PRO A 79 4.56 11.36 4.19
CA PRO A 79 3.64 11.86 3.16
C PRO A 79 3.93 11.26 1.78
N ILE A 80 2.89 10.79 1.10
CA ILE A 80 2.93 10.32 -0.29
C ILE A 80 1.76 10.89 -1.07
N THR A 81 2.03 11.47 -2.23
CA THR A 81 1.02 11.77 -3.23
C THR A 81 0.66 10.45 -3.91
N ILE A 82 -0.59 9.99 -3.76
CA ILE A 82 -0.99 8.63 -4.16
C ILE A 82 -1.42 8.54 -5.63
N GLY A 83 -1.59 9.67 -6.33
CA GLY A 83 -2.02 9.68 -7.73
C GLY A 83 -3.51 9.33 -7.94
N ALA A 84 -4.33 9.46 -6.90
CA ALA A 84 -5.79 9.35 -6.95
C ALA A 84 -6.44 10.44 -6.08
N ALA A 85 -7.73 10.67 -6.30
CA ALA A 85 -8.53 11.54 -5.45
C ALA A 85 -8.80 10.84 -4.11
N ILE A 86 -8.42 11.50 -3.02
CA ILE A 86 -8.71 11.09 -1.66
C ILE A 86 -9.40 12.25 -0.90
N LEU A 87 -9.82 11.97 0.32
CA LEU A 87 -10.41 12.93 1.24
C LEU A 87 -9.48 13.15 2.43
N ALA A 88 -9.32 14.41 2.82
CA ALA A 88 -8.60 14.78 4.03
C ALA A 88 -9.32 14.25 5.28
N GLY A 89 -8.58 13.72 6.24
CA GLY A 89 -9.10 13.13 7.48
C GLY A 89 -9.69 11.73 7.34
N VAL A 90 -9.73 11.15 6.14
CA VAL A 90 -10.23 9.78 5.92
C VAL A 90 -9.08 8.78 6.01
N ALA A 91 -9.32 7.68 6.74
CA ALA A 91 -8.39 6.55 6.82
C ALA A 91 -8.49 5.66 5.59
N TYR A 92 -7.33 5.22 5.09
CA TYR A 92 -7.19 4.32 3.94
C TYR A 92 -6.54 3.01 4.36
N TYR A 93 -7.04 1.92 3.78
CA TYR A 93 -6.69 0.55 4.10
C TYR A 93 -6.21 -0.18 2.85
N ALA A 94 -5.41 -1.22 3.03
CA ALA A 94 -5.14 -2.15 1.93
C ALA A 94 -6.40 -2.97 1.61
N SER A 95 -6.59 -3.29 0.33
CA SER A 95 -7.74 -4.07 -0.13
C SER A 95 -7.41 -5.56 -0.27
N GLY A 96 -8.46 -6.37 -0.49
CA GLY A 96 -8.33 -7.78 -0.86
C GLY A 96 -8.00 -7.98 -2.35
N THR A 97 -7.86 -6.90 -3.11
CA THR A 97 -7.26 -6.93 -4.44
C THR A 97 -5.75 -6.72 -4.27
N PRO A 98 -4.88 -7.56 -4.85
CA PRO A 98 -3.43 -7.41 -4.71
C PRO A 98 -2.93 -6.00 -5.05
N GLY A 99 -2.33 -5.34 -4.06
CA GLY A 99 -1.79 -3.98 -4.16
C GLY A 99 -2.82 -2.87 -4.16
N GLY A 100 -4.11 -3.17 -3.94
CA GLY A 100 -5.20 -2.20 -3.91
C GLY A 100 -5.25 -1.37 -2.63
N ILE A 101 -5.86 -0.19 -2.75
CA ILE A 101 -6.08 0.77 -1.65
C ILE A 101 -7.55 1.13 -1.65
N ARG A 102 -8.19 1.13 -0.47
CA ARG A 102 -9.60 1.50 -0.31
C ARG A 102 -9.80 2.44 0.89
N PRO A 103 -10.86 3.28 0.89
CA PRO A 103 -11.23 4.05 2.06
C PRO A 103 -11.86 3.17 3.15
N VAL A 104 -11.86 3.64 4.41
CA VAL A 104 -12.47 2.94 5.56
C VAL A 104 -13.91 2.48 5.33
N ALA A 105 -14.70 3.27 4.59
CA ALA A 105 -16.11 2.99 4.32
C ALA A 105 -16.32 1.75 3.43
N ASP A 106 -15.27 1.31 2.73
CA ASP A 106 -15.28 0.13 1.87
C ASP A 106 -14.66 -1.10 2.54
N ASN A 107 -14.34 -1.06 3.84
CA ASN A 107 -13.92 -2.26 4.56
C ASN A 107 -15.09 -3.24 4.72
N VAL A 108 -14.80 -4.53 4.52
CA VAL A 108 -15.80 -5.61 4.62
C VAL A 108 -15.45 -6.51 5.80
N THR A 109 -16.46 -6.93 6.55
CA THR A 109 -16.31 -7.90 7.65
C THR A 109 -15.60 -9.16 7.17
N GLY A 110 -14.67 -9.67 7.98
CA GLY A 110 -13.84 -10.84 7.67
C GLY A 110 -12.52 -10.52 6.98
N ASP A 111 -12.36 -9.34 6.37
CA ASP A 111 -11.06 -8.91 5.83
C ASP A 111 -10.09 -8.58 6.97
N TYR A 112 -8.80 -8.88 6.79
CA TYR A 112 -7.79 -8.46 7.75
C TYR A 112 -7.58 -6.95 7.72
N THR A 113 -7.68 -6.34 8.90
CA THR A 113 -7.58 -4.89 9.02
C THR A 113 -6.12 -4.47 8.83
N LEU A 114 -5.79 -3.82 7.71
CA LEU A 114 -4.47 -3.21 7.49
C LEU A 114 -4.64 -1.73 7.16
N LEU A 115 -4.32 -0.87 8.13
CA LEU A 115 -4.35 0.58 7.95
C LEU A 115 -3.07 1.00 7.25
N LEU A 116 -3.20 1.81 6.20
CA LEU A 116 -2.06 2.42 5.51
C LEU A 116 -1.75 3.81 6.07
N GLY A 117 -2.78 4.58 6.40
CA GLY A 117 -2.63 5.93 6.89
C GLY A 117 -3.89 6.77 6.73
N VAL A 118 -3.73 8.08 6.92
CA VAL A 118 -4.84 9.05 6.87
C VAL A 118 -4.55 10.12 5.83
N GLY A 119 -5.57 10.51 5.06
CA GLY A 119 -5.46 11.59 4.08
C GLY A 119 -5.10 12.91 4.77
N ALA A 120 -3.93 13.47 4.46
CA ALA A 120 -3.54 14.80 4.91
C ALA A 120 -4.15 15.90 4.03
N SER A 121 -4.44 15.58 2.76
CA SER A 121 -5.11 16.44 1.80
C SER A 121 -5.98 15.61 0.85
N THR A 122 -6.46 16.21 -0.24
CA THR A 122 -7.21 15.49 -1.29
C THR A 122 -6.34 14.64 -2.21
N THR A 123 -5.01 14.68 -2.06
CA THR A 123 -4.05 13.92 -2.89
C THR A 123 -2.91 13.30 -2.09
N VAL A 124 -2.62 13.80 -0.89
CA VAL A 124 -1.53 13.35 -0.04
C VAL A 124 -2.05 12.46 1.07
N LEU A 125 -1.57 11.23 1.10
CA LEU A 125 -1.75 10.28 2.20
C LEU A 125 -0.56 10.41 3.15
N ASN A 126 -0.82 10.62 4.45
CA ASN A 126 0.23 10.47 5.45
C ASN A 126 0.31 9.00 5.85
N LEU A 127 1.32 8.31 5.33
CA LEU A 127 1.50 6.88 5.48
C LEU A 127 2.07 6.56 6.87
N ASP A 128 1.36 5.75 7.62
CA ASP A 128 1.83 5.11 8.85
C ASP A 128 1.10 3.78 8.97
N ILE A 129 1.80 2.70 8.61
CA ILE A 129 1.18 1.39 8.40
C ILE A 129 1.01 0.70 9.75
N GLU A 130 -0.22 0.30 10.05
CA GLU A 130 -0.57 -0.43 11.26
C GLU A 130 -1.30 -1.72 10.88
N PHE A 131 -0.76 -2.85 11.32
CA PHE A 131 -1.32 -4.17 11.06
C PHE A 131 -1.47 -4.97 12.36
N PRO A 132 -2.67 -4.97 12.97
CA PRO A 132 -2.93 -5.75 14.19
C PRO A 132 -3.03 -7.26 13.95
N GLY A 133 -3.13 -7.73 12.70
CA GLY A 133 -3.27 -9.16 12.39
C GLY A 133 -4.65 -9.75 12.74
N VAL A 134 -5.66 -8.90 12.91
CA VAL A 134 -7.02 -9.29 13.33
C VAL A 134 -8.03 -8.96 12.21
N PRO A 135 -8.96 -9.89 11.88
CA PRO A 135 -10.04 -9.61 10.92
C PRO A 135 -11.06 -8.62 11.49
N LEU A 136 -11.66 -7.84 10.61
CA LEU A 136 -12.75 -6.93 10.98
C LEU A 136 -13.97 -7.74 11.44
N ALA A 137 -14.52 -7.35 12.59
CA ALA A 137 -15.69 -7.98 13.22
C ALA A 137 -16.99 -7.76 12.44
#